data_AF-A0A831X704-F1
#
_entry.id   AF-A0A831X704-F1
#
_cell.length_a   1.000
_cell.length_b   1.000
_cell.length_c   1.000
_cell.angle_alpha   90.00
_cell.angle_beta   90.00
_cell.angle_gamma   90.00
#
_symmetry.space_group_name_H-M   'P 1'
#
loop_
_entity.id
_entity.type
_entity.pdbx_description
1 polymer ?
#
loop_
_entity_poly.entity_id
_entity_poly.type
_entity_poly.pdbx_seq_one_letter_code
_entity_poly.pdbx_strand_id
1 'polypeptide(L)'
;MEYPHLVRLYQRYRDRGLVVLSVSRDSSPDVAARLPALAGATFPVILDRTDAISRAYQVSSLPHNVAIDRDGKIVASLVGYEGSALDRLVQLLIER
;
A
#
# COMPACT_ATOMS: atom_id res chain seq x y z
N MET A 1 12.38 -3.59 5.68
CA MET A 1 11.88 -3.61 4.28
C MET A 1 10.38 -3.52 4.31
N GLU A 2 9.78 -2.75 3.39
CA GLU A 2 8.36 -2.42 3.36
C GLU A 2 7.44 -3.60 3.06
N TYR A 3 7.67 -4.34 1.97
CA TYR A 3 6.77 -5.41 1.56
C TYR A 3 6.52 -6.50 2.63
N PRO A 4 7.56 -7.08 3.26
CA PRO A 4 7.34 -8.01 4.37
C PRO A 4 6.60 -7.37 5.55
N HIS A 5 6.72 -6.05 5.73
CA HIS A 5 5.98 -5.33 6.76
C HIS A 5 4.49 -5.21 6.41
N LEU A 6 4.16 -4.79 5.18
CA LEU A 6 2.80 -4.75 4.66
C LEU A 6 2.12 -6.11 4.73
N VAL A 7 2.83 -7.20 4.42
CA VAL A 7 2.29 -8.57 4.53
C VAL A 7 1.91 -8.91 5.98
N ARG A 8 2.78 -8.60 6.95
CA ARG A 8 2.46 -8.82 8.38
C ARG A 8 1.25 -7.99 8.83
N LEU A 9 1.19 -6.72 8.44
CA LEU A 9 0.09 -5.82 8.80
C LEU A 9 -1.23 -6.30 8.17
N TYR A 10 -1.21 -6.66 6.89
CA TYR A 10 -2.36 -7.22 6.19
C TYR A 10 -2.85 -8.50 6.86
N GLN A 11 -1.97 -9.47 7.13
CA GLN A 11 -2.36 -10.71 7.81
C GLN A 11 -2.97 -10.46 9.19
N ARG A 12 -2.43 -9.48 9.93
CA ARG A 12 -2.90 -9.14 11.28
C ARG A 12 -4.27 -8.46 11.29
N TYR A 13 -4.57 -7.61 10.30
CA TYR A 13 -5.71 -6.71 10.34
C TYR A 13 -6.76 -6.92 9.24
N ARG A 14 -6.53 -7.83 8.28
CA ARG A 14 -7.51 -8.13 7.21
C ARG A 14 -8.88 -8.56 7.75
N ASP A 15 -8.92 -9.34 8.83
CA ASP A 15 -10.17 -9.80 9.45
C ASP A 15 -10.88 -8.67 10.23
N ARG A 16 -10.18 -7.54 10.44
CA ARG A 16 -10.73 -6.29 10.97
C ARG A 16 -11.10 -5.28 9.86
N GLY A 17 -11.05 -5.72 8.60
CA GLY A 17 -11.41 -4.92 7.43
C GLY A 17 -10.26 -4.16 6.79
N LEU A 18 -8.99 -4.41 7.16
CA LEU A 18 -7.87 -3.80 6.45
C LEU A 18 -7.79 -4.34 5.01
N VAL A 19 -7.83 -3.42 4.05
CA VAL A 19 -7.53 -3.68 2.64
C VAL A 19 -6.19 -3.06 2.30
N VAL A 20 -5.34 -3.81 1.60
CA VAL A 20 -4.10 -3.31 1.01
C VAL A 20 -4.22 -3.43 -0.50
N LEU A 21 -3.90 -2.38 -1.23
CA LEU A 21 -3.78 -2.37 -2.68
C LEU A 21 -2.37 -1.89 -3.02
N SER A 22 -1.56 -2.77 -3.61
CA SER A 22 -0.26 -2.35 -4.13
C SER A 22 -0.45 -1.75 -5.52
N VAL A 23 0.15 -0.59 -5.77
CA VAL A 23 0.13 0.07 -7.08
C VAL A 23 1.55 0.14 -7.60
N SER A 24 1.79 -0.46 -8.76
CA SER A 24 3.09 -0.48 -9.42
C SER A 24 3.06 0.36 -10.69
N ARG A 25 4.14 1.09 -10.93
CA ARG A 25 4.45 1.82 -12.17
C ARG A 25 5.46 1.07 -13.05
N ASP A 26 5.67 -0.22 -12.79
CA ASP A 26 6.60 -1.04 -13.58
C ASP A 26 6.08 -1.25 -15.01
N SER A 27 6.95 -1.74 -15.88
CA SER A 27 6.65 -1.90 -17.31
C SER A 27 5.73 -3.08 -17.63
N SER A 28 5.63 -4.09 -16.75
CA SER A 28 4.80 -5.27 -16.97
C SER A 28 4.22 -5.85 -15.69
N PRO A 29 3.11 -6.62 -15.78
CA PRO A 29 2.53 -7.31 -14.63
C PRO A 29 3.50 -8.26 -13.93
N ASP A 30 4.35 -8.97 -14.69
CA ASP A 30 5.30 -9.94 -14.14
C ASP A 30 6.36 -9.25 -13.27
N VAL A 31 6.85 -8.08 -13.71
CA VAL A 31 7.81 -7.28 -12.94
C VAL A 31 7.14 -6.74 -11.68
N ALA A 32 5.94 -6.17 -11.82
CA ALA A 32 5.17 -5.61 -10.71
C ALA A 32 4.85 -6.66 -9.62
N ALA A 33 4.57 -7.91 -10.03
CA ALA A 33 4.20 -8.98 -9.11
C ALA A 33 5.39 -9.63 -8.40
N ARG A 34 6.62 -9.50 -8.93
CA ARG A 34 7.79 -10.24 -8.46
C ARG A 34 8.13 -9.99 -6.98
N LEU A 35 8.26 -8.72 -6.60
CA LEU A 35 8.60 -8.35 -5.21
C LEU A 35 7.47 -8.67 -4.20
N PRO A 36 6.19 -8.33 -4.48
CA PRO A 36 5.06 -8.80 -3.68
C PRO A 36 5.06 -10.32 -3.49
N ALA A 37 5.23 -11.09 -4.55
CA ALA A 37 5.21 -12.55 -4.51
C ALA A 37 6.36 -13.11 -3.65
N LEU A 38 7.58 -12.59 -3.80
CA LEU A 38 8.72 -12.97 -2.95
C LEU A 38 8.50 -12.65 -1.47
N ALA A 39 7.72 -11.62 -1.16
CA ALA A 39 7.36 -11.25 0.21
C ALA A 39 6.17 -12.05 0.77
N GLY A 40 5.51 -12.88 -0.03
CA GLY A 40 4.30 -13.62 0.38
C GLY A 40 3.04 -12.76 0.40
N ALA A 41 2.98 -11.69 -0.41
CA ALA A 41 1.80 -10.86 -0.53
C ALA A 41 0.63 -11.63 -1.16
N THR A 42 -0.53 -11.52 -0.52
CA THR A 42 -1.80 -12.10 -0.99
C THR A 42 -2.85 -11.04 -1.32
N PHE A 43 -2.47 -9.77 -1.21
CA PHE A 43 -3.29 -8.63 -1.59
C PHE A 43 -3.08 -8.24 -3.06
N PRO A 44 -4.06 -7.58 -3.71
CA PRO A 44 -3.97 -7.20 -5.12
C PRO A 44 -2.77 -6.31 -5.45
N VAL A 45 -2.20 -6.52 -6.64
CA VAL A 45 -1.19 -5.66 -7.26
C VAL A 45 -1.77 -5.08 -8.54
N ILE A 46 -1.89 -3.76 -8.60
CA ILE A 46 -2.46 -3.00 -9.70
C ILE A 46 -1.32 -2.39 -10.51
N LEU A 47 -1.38 -2.55 -11.82
CA LEU A 47 -0.42 -1.94 -12.74
C LEU A 47 -0.96 -0.59 -13.25
N ASP A 48 -0.36 0.51 -12.80
CA ASP A 48 -0.73 1.88 -13.17
C ASP A 48 -0.02 2.31 -14.46
N ARG A 49 -0.40 1.69 -15.58
CA ARG A 49 0.27 1.82 -16.89
C ARG A 49 0.39 3.25 -17.41
N THR A 50 -0.53 4.14 -17.02
CA THR A 50 -0.62 5.51 -17.51
C THR A 50 -0.27 6.54 -16.44
N ASP A 51 0.21 6.12 -15.27
CA ASP A 51 0.36 6.93 -14.06
C ASP A 51 -0.94 7.63 -13.60
N ALA A 52 -2.11 7.11 -14.00
CA ALA A 52 -3.38 7.78 -13.70
C ALA A 52 -3.67 7.76 -12.20
N ILE A 53 -3.42 6.62 -11.53
CA ILE A 53 -3.60 6.48 -10.08
C ILE A 53 -2.55 7.33 -9.37
N SER A 54 -1.28 7.20 -9.77
CA SER A 54 -0.16 7.93 -9.18
C SER A 54 -0.35 9.44 -9.26
N ARG A 55 -0.86 9.97 -10.38
CA ARG A 55 -1.20 11.39 -10.50
C ARG A 55 -2.39 11.79 -9.64
N ALA A 56 -3.45 10.99 -9.60
CA ALA A 56 -4.63 11.27 -8.79
C ALA A 56 -4.30 11.37 -7.29
N TYR A 57 -3.34 10.57 -6.81
CA TYR A 57 -2.84 10.58 -5.44
C TYR A 57 -1.58 11.45 -5.25
N GLN A 58 -1.20 12.26 -6.25
CA GLN A 58 -0.06 13.19 -6.18
C GLN A 58 1.26 12.52 -5.75
N VAL A 59 1.51 11.30 -6.22
CA VAL A 59 2.70 10.52 -5.89
C VAL A 59 3.94 11.14 -6.54
N SER A 60 4.81 11.75 -5.73
CA SER A 60 6.04 12.40 -6.18
C SER A 60 7.29 11.51 -6.13
N SER A 61 7.32 10.52 -5.22
CA SER A 61 8.41 9.56 -5.09
C SER A 61 7.88 8.20 -4.61
N LEU A 62 8.70 7.15 -4.77
CA LEU A 62 8.38 5.81 -4.30
C LEU A 62 9.36 5.36 -3.21
N PRO A 63 8.91 4.56 -2.23
CA PRO A 63 7.51 4.18 -2.03
C PRO A 63 6.64 5.34 -1.50
N HIS A 64 5.33 5.25 -1.67
CA HIS A 64 4.34 6.21 -1.13
C HIS A 64 3.11 5.42 -0.69
N ASN A 65 2.74 5.54 0.59
CA ASN A 65 1.56 4.90 1.16
C ASN A 65 0.47 5.93 1.44
N VAL A 66 -0.78 5.63 1.08
CA VAL A 66 -1.94 6.49 1.34
C VAL A 66 -2.92 5.71 2.20
N ALA A 67 -3.35 6.29 3.32
CA ALA A 67 -4.39 5.75 4.19
C ALA A 67 -5.73 6.33 3.83
N ILE A 68 -6.69 5.46 3.50
CA ILE A 68 -8.06 5.82 3.15
C ILE A 68 -8.98 5.16 4.17
N ASP A 69 -9.81 5.95 4.86
CA ASP A 69 -10.75 5.45 5.86
C ASP A 69 -12.01 4.82 5.24
N ARG A 70 -12.92 4.32 6.08
CA ARG A 70 -14.14 3.62 5.63
C ARG A 70 -15.13 4.53 4.89
N ASP A 71 -15.02 5.85 5.06
CA ASP A 71 -15.84 6.83 4.33
C ASP A 71 -15.19 7.21 2.98
N GLY A 72 -14.06 6.60 2.63
CA GLY A 72 -13.33 6.88 1.39
C GLY A 72 -12.48 8.16 1.48
N LYS A 73 -12.19 8.67 2.69
CA LYS A 73 -11.39 9.89 2.86
C LYS A 73 -9.92 9.54 3.07
N ILE A 74 -9.03 10.31 2.44
CA ILE A 74 -7.59 10.24 2.73
C ILE A 74 -7.36 10.85 4.11
N VAL A 75 -6.91 10.03 5.07
CA VAL A 75 -6.66 10.48 6.46
C VAL A 75 -5.18 10.65 6.77
N ALA A 76 -4.28 10.02 5.99
CA ALA A 76 -2.84 10.20 6.09
C ALA A 76 -2.13 9.77 4.80
N SER A 77 -0.92 10.27 4.61
CA SER A 77 0.02 9.76 3.60
C SER A 77 1.43 9.65 4.19
N LEU A 78 2.23 8.74 3.63
CA LEU A 78 3.62 8.49 4.01
C LEU A 78 4.45 8.40 2.73
N VAL A 79 5.30 9.40 2.51
CA VAL A 79 6.31 9.40 1.45
C VAL A 79 7.57 8.71 1.96
N GLY A 80 8.11 7.78 1.18
CA GLY A 80 9.18 6.88 1.60
C GLY A 80 8.66 5.76 2.52
N TYR A 81 9.61 5.07 3.15
CA TYR A 81 9.30 3.98 4.07
C TYR A 81 10.01 4.18 5.41
N GLU A 82 9.21 4.24 6.47
CA GLU A 82 9.66 4.16 7.85
C GLU A 82 8.68 3.24 8.60
N GLY A 83 9.21 2.25 9.33
CA GLY A 83 8.41 1.17 9.88
C GLY A 83 7.35 1.65 10.86
N SER A 84 7.73 2.50 11.81
CA SER A 84 6.80 3.00 12.83
C SER A 84 5.74 3.94 12.25
N ALA A 85 6.08 4.69 11.20
CA ALA A 85 5.13 5.53 10.48
C ALA A 85 4.10 4.69 9.73
N LEU A 86 4.52 3.58 9.11
CA LEU A 86 3.61 2.65 8.46
C LEU A 86 2.68 1.98 9.49
N ASP A 87 3.20 1.59 10.65
CA ASP A 87 2.39 1.06 11.75
C ASP A 87 1.32 2.05 12.21
N ARG A 88 1.71 3.32 12.42
CA ARG A 88 0.79 4.40 12.79
C ARG A 88 -0.29 4.62 11.73
N LEU A 89 0.09 4.60 10.44
CA LEU A 89 -0.84 4.76 9.33
C LEU A 89 -1.92 3.67 9.36
N VAL A 90 -1.54 2.41 9.59
CA VAL A 90 -2.51 1.30 9.70
C VAL A 90 -3.33 1.39 10.99
N GLN A 91 -2.73 1.76 12.12
CA GLN A 91 -3.48 1.96 13.38
C GLN A 91 -4.58 3.01 13.24
N LEU A 92 -4.29 4.13 12.57
CA LEU A 92 -5.29 5.18 12.29
C LEU A 92 -6.51 4.67 11.52
N LEU A 93 -6.34 3.69 10.62
CA LEU A 93 -7.45 3.08 9.88
C LEU A 93 -8.26 2.10 10.72
N ILE A 94 -7.59 1.46 11.68
CA ILE A 94 -8.13 0.35 12.47
C ILE A 94 -8.86 0.82 13.74
N GLU A 95 -8.48 1.98 14.25
CA GLU A 95 -9.09 2.62 15.41
C GLU A 95 -10.28 3.53 15.05
N ARG A 96 -10.42 3.87 13.76
CA ARG A 96 -11.59 4.57 13.21
C ARG A 96 -12.76 3.61 12.97
#